data_AF-A0A3D4UZE7-F1
#
_entry.id   AF-A0A3D4UZE7-F1
#
_cell.length_a   1.000
_cell.length_b   1.000
_cell.length_c   1.000
_cell.angle_alpha   90.00
_cell.angle_beta   90.00
_cell.angle_gamma   90.00
#
_symmetry.space_group_name_H-M   'P 1'
#
loop_
_entity.id
_entity.type
_entity.pdbx_description
1 polymer ?
#
loop_
_entity_poly.entity_id
_entity_poly.type
_entity_poly.pdbx_seq_one_letter_code
_entity_poly.pdbx_strand_id
1 'polypeptide(L)' 'QYNKLQSYGEFDTKTSSWISTPSEVRELGGALFCDRRYNQVFTYHNGADSYYAARGFRGVFRV' A
#
# COMPACT_ATOMS: atom_id res chain seq x y z
N GLN A 1 -1.00 -6.19 -7.77
CA GLN A 1 -0.62 -7.07 -6.65
C GLN A 1 -1.63 -7.02 -5.50
N TYR A 2 -1.96 -5.84 -4.96
CA TYR A 2 -2.82 -5.70 -3.79
C TYR A 2 -4.24 -6.30 -3.98
N ASN A 3 -4.91 -6.05 -5.11
CA ASN A 3 -6.22 -6.67 -5.39
C ASN A 3 -6.15 -8.21 -5.40
N LYS A 4 -5.08 -8.80 -5.97
CA LYS A 4 -4.87 -10.24 -5.95
C LYS A 4 -4.60 -10.77 -4.53
N LEU A 5 -3.92 -10.00 -3.67
CA LEU A 5 -3.73 -10.38 -2.27
C LEU A 5 -5.07 -10.61 -1.56
N GLN A 6 -6.06 -9.76 -1.84
CA GLN A 6 -7.38 -9.84 -1.24
C GLN A 6 -8.20 -11.06 -1.69
N SER A 7 -7.78 -11.80 -2.73
CA SER A 7 -8.41 -13.09 -3.08
C SER A 7 -7.97 -14.24 -2.16
N TYR A 8 -6.92 -14.05 -1.35
CA TYR A 8 -6.41 -15.05 -0.42
C TYR A 8 -6.89 -14.84 1.03
N GLY A 9 -7.65 -13.77 1.29
CA GLY A 9 -8.14 -13.41 2.61
C GLY A 9 -8.33 -11.90 2.78
N GLU A 10 -8.81 -11.49 3.95
CA GLU A 10 -8.94 -10.08 4.30
C GLU A 10 -7.65 -9.55 4.90
N PHE A 11 -6.92 -8.76 4.11
CA PHE A 11 -5.65 -8.16 4.55
C PHE A 11 -5.81 -6.66 4.75
N ASP A 12 -5.04 -6.13 5.69
CA ASP A 12 -4.87 -4.70 5.92
C ASP A 12 -6.22 -3.99 6.19
N THR A 13 -6.99 -4.56 7.15
CA THR A 13 -8.32 -4.08 7.57
C THR A 13 -8.28 -2.95 8.59
N LYS A 14 -7.11 -2.70 9.20
CA LYS A 14 -6.89 -1.64 10.21
C LYS A 14 -5.75 -0.69 9.83
N THR A 15 -4.91 -1.11 8.88
CA THR A 15 -3.71 -0.40 8.43
C THR A 15 -3.72 -0.34 6.92
N SER A 16 -3.01 0.61 6.33
CA SER A 16 -2.76 0.63 4.89
C SER A 16 -1.38 0.10 4.57
N SER A 17 -1.26 -0.57 3.42
CA SER A 17 -0.01 -1.03 2.84
C SER A 17 0.41 -0.12 1.69
N TRP A 18 1.70 0.13 1.61
CA TRP A 18 2.27 0.78 0.45
C TRP A 18 2.26 -0.17 -0.76
N ILE A 19 1.80 0.33 -1.89
CA ILE A 19 1.80 -0.35 -3.19
C ILE A 19 2.82 0.27 -4.15
N SER A 20 3.11 -0.43 -5.26
CA SER A 20 3.96 0.12 -6.31
C SER A 20 3.49 1.52 -6.72
N THR A 21 4.38 2.50 -6.53
CA THR A 21 4.16 3.90 -6.87
C THR A 21 4.98 4.21 -8.12
N PRO A 22 4.39 4.84 -9.16
CA PRO A 22 5.13 5.27 -10.34
C PRO A 22 6.34 6.15 -9.98
N SER A 23 7.44 6.04 -10.74
CA SER A 23 8.67 6.79 -10.48
C SER A 23 8.44 8.30 -10.54
N GLU A 24 7.67 8.78 -11.52
CA GLU A 24 7.26 10.19 -11.67
C GLU A 24 6.53 10.74 -10.44
N VAL A 25 5.71 9.94 -9.75
CA VAL A 25 5.05 10.33 -8.50
C VAL A 25 6.05 10.31 -7.34
N ARG A 26 6.97 9.34 -7.34
CA ARG A 26 8.02 9.22 -6.31
C ARG A 26 9.04 10.35 -6.35
N GLU A 27 9.44 10.78 -7.53
CA GLU A 27 10.38 11.89 -7.75
C GLU A 27 9.82 13.21 -7.18
N LEU A 28 8.49 13.36 -7.18
CA LEU A 28 7.78 14.48 -6.57
C LEU A 28 7.49 14.29 -5.07
N GLY A 29 8.01 13.20 -4.46
CA GLY A 29 7.81 12.87 -3.05
C GLY A 29 6.46 12.21 -2.71
N GLY A 30 5.57 11.99 -3.69
CA GLY A 30 4.26 11.37 -3.49
C GLY A 30 4.31 9.83 -3.47
N ALA A 31 3.35 9.17 -2.86
CA ALA A 31 3.30 7.74 -2.56
C ALA A 31 1.88 7.19 -2.73
N LEU A 32 1.72 5.94 -3.15
CA LEU A 32 0.41 5.27 -3.23
C LEU A 32 0.24 4.17 -2.18
N PHE A 33 -0.96 4.07 -1.61
CA PHE A 33 -1.28 3.09 -0.58
C PHE A 33 -2.64 2.45 -0.83
N CYS A 34 -2.83 1.24 -0.32
CA CYS A 34 -4.13 0.59 -0.28
C CYS A 34 -4.47 0.05 1.11
N ASP A 35 -5.75 0.06 1.47
CA ASP A 35 -6.32 -0.72 2.58
C ASP A 35 -7.60 -1.45 2.12
N ARG A 36 -8.17 -2.29 3.00
CA ARG A 36 -9.50 -2.88 2.81
C ARG A 36 -10.44 -2.41 3.93
N ARG A 37 -11.52 -1.74 3.58
CA ARG A 37 -12.59 -1.36 4.51
C ARG A 37 -13.94 -1.61 3.88
N TYR A 38 -14.94 -1.93 4.69
CA TYR A 38 -16.31 -2.15 4.19
C TYR A 38 -16.38 -3.16 3.02
N ASN A 39 -15.54 -4.21 3.06
CA ASN A 39 -15.42 -5.21 2.00
C ASN A 39 -14.98 -4.64 0.63
N GLN A 40 -14.36 -3.47 0.61
CA GLN A 40 -13.88 -2.75 -0.58
C GLN A 40 -12.40 -2.38 -0.43
N VAL A 41 -11.69 -2.34 -1.56
CA VAL A 41 -10.30 -1.86 -1.61
C VAL A 41 -10.32 -0.37 -1.87
N PHE A 42 -9.64 0.40 -1.03
CA PHE A 42 -9.44 1.82 -1.23
C PHE A 42 -7.99 2.09 -1.61
N THR A 43 -7.78 3.08 -2.49
CA THR A 43 -6.46 3.55 -2.90
C THR A 43 -6.32 5.01 -2.50
N TYR A 44 -5.17 5.35 -1.91
CA TYR A 44 -4.87 6.67 -1.38
C TYR A 44 -3.51 7.16 -1.87
N HIS A 45 -3.27 8.46 -1.70
CA HIS A 45 -1.96 9.07 -1.90
C HIS A 45 -1.52 9.85 -0.65
N ASN A 46 -0.21 9.94 -0.42
CA ASN A 46 0.40 10.79 0.62
C ASN A 46 1.88 11.05 0.26
N GLY A 47 2.60 11.84 1.05
CA GLY A 47 4.06 11.92 0.97
C GLY A 47 4.76 10.60 1.29
N ALA A 48 5.99 10.43 0.79
CA ALA A 48 6.86 9.32 1.17
C ALA A 48 7.17 9.34 2.66
N ASP A 49 7.59 10.51 3.10
CA ASP A 49 8.24 10.69 4.39
C ASP A 49 7.23 10.57 5.53
N SER A 50 5.99 10.99 5.27
CA SER A 50 4.87 10.84 6.20
C SER A 50 4.51 9.38 6.47
N TYR A 51 4.95 8.44 5.62
CA TYR A 51 4.65 7.02 5.77
C TYR A 51 5.84 6.19 6.27
N TYR A 52 7.07 6.57 5.90
CA TYR A 52 8.30 5.89 6.34
C TYR A 52 8.57 6.01 7.84
N ALA A 53 8.12 7.09 8.49
CA ALA A 53 8.44 7.33 9.90
C ALA A 53 7.76 6.35 10.89
N ALA A 54 6.70 5.63 10.47
CA ALA A 54 5.87 4.88 11.42
C ALA A 54 5.37 3.51 10.93
N ARG A 55 5.67 3.08 9.68
CA ARG A 55 5.05 1.86 9.10
C ARG A 55 6.04 1.01 8.31
N GLY A 56 5.91 -0.31 8.45
CA GLY A 56 6.70 -1.29 7.70
C GLY A 56 6.23 -1.48 6.26
N PHE A 57 7.07 -2.12 5.45
CA PHE A 57 6.76 -2.50 4.06
C PHE A 57 6.50 -4.01 3.96
N ARG A 58 5.66 -4.42 3.01
CA ARG A 58 5.42 -5.84 2.72
C ARG A 58 6.37 -6.32 1.62
N GLY A 59 7.33 -7.15 1.99
CA GLY A 59 8.15 -7.90 1.02
C GLY A 59 7.42 -9.12 0.49
N VAL A 60 7.65 -9.47 -0.77
CA VAL A 60 7.29 -10.78 -1.32
C VAL A 60 8.59 -11.52 -1.58
N PHE A 61 8.80 -12.64 -0.88
CA PHE A 61 9.91 -13.54 -1.16
C PHE A 61 9.42 -14.66 -2.07
N ARG A 62 10.15 -14.89 -3.17
CA ARG A 62 9.89 -16.01 -4.07
C ARG A 62 10.88 -17.11 -3.72
N VAL A 63 10.36 -18.25 -3.26
CA VAL A 63 11.08 -19.52 -3.15
C VAL A 63 10.99 -20.30 -4.45
#